data_AF-A0A952VQM6-F1
#
_entry.id   AF-A0A952VQM6-F1
#
_cell.length_a   1.000
_cell.length_b   1.000
_cell.length_c   1.000
_cell.angle_alpha   90.00
_cell.angle_beta   90.00
_cell.angle_gamma   90.00
#
_symmetry.space_group_name_H-M   'P 1'
#
loop_
_entity.id
_entity.type
_entity.pdbx_description
1 polymer ?
#
loop_
_entity_poly.entity_id
_entity_poly.type
_entity_poly.pdbx_seq_one_letter_code
_entity_poly.pdbx_strand_id
1 'polypeptide(L)' 'MDVLVEFVPTEKTFDRFMALVNLLEDILERRVEVVTTESLSPFIGPHILAEATDVLRAA' A
#
# COMPACT_ATOMS: atom_id res chain seq x y z
N MET A 1 -0.47 0.37 11.12
CA MET A 1 -1.62 0.06 10.25
C MET A 1 -1.03 -0.36 8.93
N ASP A 2 -1.46 -1.48 8.39
CA ASP A 2 -0.84 -2.04 7.19
C ASP A 2 -1.70 -1.69 5.97
N VAL A 3 -1.05 -1.17 4.93
CA VAL A 3 -1.72 -0.68 3.73
C VAL A 3 -1.09 -1.36 2.53
N LEU A 4 -1.90 -2.18 1.86
CA LEU A 4 -1.55 -2.76 0.58
C LEU A 4 -1.92 -1.80 -0.54
N VAL A 5 -0.97 -1.44 -1.40
CA VAL A 5 -1.17 -0.51 -2.51
C VAL A 5 -0.76 -1.12 -3.85
N GLU A 6 -1.39 -0.65 -4.90
CA GLU A 6 -0.97 -0.87 -6.27
C GLU A 6 -0.79 0.49 -6.94
N PHE A 7 0.38 0.73 -7.53
CA PHE A 7 0.61 1.92 -8.33
C PHE A 7 0.18 1.66 -9.77
N VAL A 8 -0.30 2.70 -10.45
CA VAL A 8 -0.47 2.65 -11.90
C VAL A 8 0.86 2.21 -12.54
N PRO A 9 0.84 1.34 -13.57
CA PRO A 9 2.06 0.91 -14.24
C PRO A 9 2.94 2.10 -14.62
N THR A 10 4.27 1.96 -14.45
CA THR A 10 5.29 3.01 -14.66
C THR A 10 5.27 4.19 -13.68
N GLU A 11 4.26 4.29 -12.81
CA GLU A 11 4.19 5.38 -11.83
C GLU A 11 4.89 5.09 -10.51
N LYS A 12 5.25 3.82 -10.25
CA LYS A 12 6.02 3.46 -9.06
C LYS A 12 7.43 4.00 -9.16
N THR A 13 7.74 4.96 -8.30
CA THR A 13 9.12 5.38 -7.99
C THR A 13 9.32 5.34 -6.47
N PHE A 14 10.57 5.27 -6.03
CA PHE A 14 10.88 5.33 -4.60
C PHE A 14 10.35 6.62 -3.96
N ASP A 15 10.52 7.75 -4.63
CA ASP A 15 10.04 9.05 -4.12
C ASP A 15 8.52 9.08 -3.96
N ARG A 16 7.75 8.56 -4.93
CA ARG A 16 6.29 8.48 -4.84
C ARG A 16 5.84 7.51 -3.74
N PHE A 17 6.55 6.41 -3.56
CA PHE A 17 6.30 5.48 -2.47
C PHE A 17 6.51 6.13 -1.10
N MET A 18 7.65 6.82 -0.89
CA MET A 18 7.94 7.51 0.36
C MET A 18 6.99 8.69 0.62
N ALA A 19 6.62 9.43 -0.43
CA ALA A 19 5.63 10.50 -0.33
C ALA A 19 4.26 9.97 0.11
N LEU A 20 3.83 8.79 -0.39
CA LEU A 20 2.60 8.15 0.04
C LEU A 20 2.66 7.70 1.50
N VAL A 21 3.79 7.11 1.94
CA VAL A 21 4.00 6.72 3.35
C VAL A 21 3.81 7.94 4.25
N ASN A 22 4.54 9.03 3.98
CA ASN A 22 4.45 10.25 4.78
C ASN A 22 3.03 10.83 4.79
N LEU A 23 2.37 10.89 3.61
CA LEU A 23 1.00 11.39 3.50
C LEU A 23 0.01 10.60 4.36
N LEU A 24 0.12 9.27 4.35
CA LEU A 24 -0.77 8.41 5.13
C LEU A 24 -0.51 8.54 6.64
N GLU A 25 0.75 8.63 7.05
CA GLU A 25 1.09 8.84 8.47
C GLU A 25 0.63 10.21 8.98
N ASP A 26 0.77 11.26 8.17
CA ASP A 26 0.32 12.62 8.49
C ASP A 26 -1.22 12.70 8.64
N ILE A 27 -1.97 12.04 7.74
CA ILE A 27 -3.45 12.06 7.77
C ILE A 27 -4.00 11.21 8.91
N LEU A 28 -3.39 10.05 9.17
CA LEU A 28 -3.92 9.06 10.11
C LEU A 28 -3.36 9.20 11.51
N GLU A 29 -2.36 10.06 11.70
CA GLU A 29 -1.66 10.32 12.95
C GLU A 29 -1.13 9.04 13.62
N ARG A 30 -0.75 8.06 12.81
CA ARG A 30 -0.34 6.72 13.22
C ARG A 30 0.71 6.17 12.28
N ARG A 31 1.57 5.28 12.80
CA ARG A 31 2.54 4.56 11.98
C ARG A 31 1.83 3.69 10.92
N VAL A 32 2.28 3.83 9.67
CA VAL A 32 1.76 3.09 8.52
C VAL A 32 2.86 2.20 7.92
N GLU A 33 2.54 0.94 7.70
CA GLU A 33 3.37 0.03 6.91
C GLU A 33 2.75 -0.10 5.52
N VAL A 34 3.37 0.53 4.52
CA VAL A 34 2.92 0.44 3.12
C VAL A 34 3.66 -0.69 2.44
N VAL A 35 2.93 -1.62 1.84
CA VAL A 35 3.46 -2.71 1.01
C VAL A 35 2.81 -2.67 -0.36
N THR A 36 3.52 -3.11 -1.39
CA THR A 36 2.96 -3.16 -2.76
C THR A 36 2.56 -4.58 -3.13
N THR A 37 1.55 -4.75 -3.99
CA THR A 37 1.08 -6.09 -4.40
C THR A 37 2.18 -6.97 -5.00
N GLU A 38 3.09 -6.39 -5.78
CA GLU A 38 4.24 -7.10 -6.36
C GLU A 38 5.36 -7.43 -5.36
N SER A 39 5.32 -6.86 -4.15
CA SER A 39 6.26 -7.19 -3.07
C SER A 39 5.81 -8.38 -2.21
N LEU A 40 4.56 -8.81 -2.38
CA LEU A 40 4.01 -9.91 -1.60
C LEU A 40 4.71 -11.24 -1.93
N SER A 41 4.97 -12.02 -0.89
CA SER A 41 5.46 -13.39 -1.03
C SER A 41 4.48 -14.21 -1.87
N PRO A 42 4.93 -15.06 -2.81
CA PRO A 42 4.04 -15.93 -3.57
C PRO A 42 3.33 -16.97 -2.68
N PHE A 43 3.84 -17.24 -1.48
CA PHE A 43 3.27 -18.22 -0.56
C PHE A 43 2.21 -17.62 0.39
N ILE A 44 2.44 -16.39 0.87
CA ILE A 44 1.55 -15.74 1.86
C ILE A 44 0.70 -14.63 1.23
N GLY A 45 1.14 -14.05 0.11
CA GLY A 45 0.44 -13.00 -0.63
C GLY A 45 -1.02 -13.34 -0.96
N PRO A 46 -1.34 -14.56 -1.45
CA PRO A 46 -2.74 -14.94 -1.69
C PRO A 46 -3.62 -14.87 -0.43
N HIS A 47 -3.07 -15.20 0.74
CA HIS A 47 -3.80 -15.10 2.01
C HIS A 47 -4.00 -13.65 2.44
N ILE A 48 -2.97 -12.81 2.31
CA ILE A 48 -3.08 -11.36 2.59
C ILE A 48 -4.14 -10.71 1.67
N LEU A 49 -4.14 -11.04 0.38
CA LEU A 49 -5.12 -10.52 -0.58
C LEU A 49 -6.55 -10.96 -0.26
N ALA A 50 -6.74 -12.16 0.27
CA ALA A 50 -8.06 -12.65 0.67
C ALA A 50 -8.60 -11.96 1.93
N GLU A 51 -7.72 -11.44 2.80
CA GLU A 51 -8.08 -10.73 4.02
C GLU A 51 -8.13 -9.19 3.83
N ALA A 52 -7.43 -8.68 2.82
CA ALA A 52 -7.39 -7.27 2.51
C ALA A 52 -8.80 -6.74 2.18
N THR A 53 -9.11 -5.57 2.73
CA THR A 53 -10.37 -4.87 2.43
C THR A 53 -10.07 -3.67 1.55
N ASP A 54 -10.68 -3.63 0.36
CA ASP A 54 -10.62 -2.48 -0.51
C ASP A 54 -11.30 -1.27 0.16
N VAL A 55 -10.58 -0.16 0.23
CA VAL A 55 -11.14 1.13 0.61
C VAL A 55 -11.58 1.89 -0.64
N LEU A 56 -12.59 2.76 -0.50
CA LEU A 56 -13.12 3.55 -1.62
C LEU A 56 -11.96 4.25 -2.37
N ARG A 57 -11.86 4.00 -3.68
CA ARG A 57 -10.89 4.69 -4.52
C ARG A 57 -11.25 6.18 -4.54
N ALA A 58 -10.34 7.03 -4.11
CA ALA A 58 -10.46 8.46 -4.36
C ALA A 58 -10.52 8.65 -5.88
N ALA A 59 -11.63 9.25 -6.35
CA ALA A 59 -11.84 9.60 -7.74
C ALA A 59 -10.93 10.76 -8.18
#